data_AF-A0A3A9BYG4-F1
#
_entry.id   AF-A0A3A9BYG4-F1
#
_cell.length_a   1.000
_cell.length_b   1.000
_cell.length_c   1.000
_cell.angle_alpha   90.00
_cell.angle_beta   90.00
_cell.angle_gamma   90.00
#
_symmetry.space_group_name_H-M   'P 1'
#
loop_
_entity.id
_entity.type
_entity.pdbx_description
1 polymer ?
#
loop_
_entity_poly.entity_id
_entity_poly.type
_entity_poly.pdbx_seq_one_letter_code
_entity_poly.pdbx_strand_id
1 'polypeptide(L)'
;METYIIAIKDILVIVVPIVVAYISYRSNKKTAHDIHLELEKSLKEKDADTTQMLAKINAELESQKQISSWQNSLPRTDQYVDEIGDIRYGNIAGLTDLTQKVSCYIERNDLPLKELEDIHTMLLKIKLPIDEPELYPFEIPILIDFRKLLYKIEKMIEIPN
;
A
#
# COMPACT_ATOMS: atom_id res chain seq x y z
N MET A 1 47.14 -23.49 -85.06
CA MET A 1 46.65 -24.13 -83.81
C MET A 1 46.38 -23.12 -82.70
N GLU A 2 47.10 -22.00 -82.61
CA GLU A 2 46.91 -20.98 -81.55
C GLU A 2 45.55 -20.26 -81.59
N THR A 3 45.03 -19.93 -82.78
CA THR A 3 43.77 -19.18 -82.92
C THR A 3 42.55 -19.92 -82.37
N TYR A 4 42.55 -21.26 -82.47
CA TYR A 4 41.45 -22.10 -81.97
C TYR A 4 41.46 -22.18 -80.44
N ILE A 5 42.66 -22.22 -79.82
CA ILE A 5 42.82 -22.23 -78.36
C ILE A 5 42.38 -20.89 -77.76
N ILE A 6 42.69 -19.78 -78.42
CA ILE A 6 42.25 -18.43 -78.00
C ILE A 6 40.72 -18.31 -78.07
N ALA A 7 40.10 -18.79 -79.16
CA ALA A 7 38.65 -18.76 -79.31
C ALA A 7 37.91 -19.61 -78.25
N ILE A 8 38.42 -20.81 -77.93
CA ILE A 8 37.85 -21.63 -76.85
C ILE A 8 37.97 -20.92 -75.51
N LYS A 9 39.13 -20.30 -75.23
CA LYS A 9 39.35 -19.56 -73.98
C LYS A 9 38.36 -18.40 -73.83
N ASP A 10 38.13 -17.63 -74.88
CA ASP A 10 37.17 -16.51 -74.85
C ASP A 10 35.73 -16.97 -74.62
N ILE A 11 35.31 -18.08 -75.25
CA ILE A 11 33.99 -18.67 -75.00
C ILE A 11 33.87 -19.12 -73.55
N LEU A 12 34.91 -19.75 -73.00
CA LEU A 12 34.93 -20.26 -71.64
C LEU A 12 34.88 -19.12 -70.60
N VAL A 13 35.56 -18.00 -70.87
CA VAL A 13 35.52 -16.78 -70.05
C VAL A 13 34.12 -16.16 -70.01
N ILE A 14 33.32 -16.28 -71.08
CA ILE A 14 31.94 -15.77 -71.11
C ILE A 14 30.97 -16.75 -70.45
N VAL A 15 31.11 -18.05 -70.74
CA VAL A 15 30.15 -19.07 -70.30
C VAL A 15 30.27 -19.39 -68.81
N VAL A 16 31.49 -19.43 -68.27
CA VAL A 16 31.72 -19.79 -66.85
C VAL A 16 31.01 -18.82 -65.88
N PRO A 17 31.13 -17.49 -66.00
CA PRO A 17 30.40 -16.55 -65.13
C PRO A 17 28.89 -16.71 -65.21
N ILE A 18 28.34 -17.00 -66.40
CA ILE A 18 26.90 -17.19 -66.60
C ILE A 18 26.41 -18.46 -65.88
N VAL A 19 27.15 -19.56 -66.01
CA VAL A 19 26.83 -20.83 -65.34
C VAL A 19 26.96 -20.70 -63.82
N VAL A 20 28.02 -20.04 -63.33
CA VAL A 20 28.23 -19.80 -61.90
C VAL A 20 27.13 -18.90 -61.33
N ALA A 21 26.74 -17.84 -62.04
CA ALA A 21 25.63 -16.97 -61.65
C ALA A 21 24.30 -17.74 -61.60
N TYR A 22 24.05 -18.63 -62.56
CA TYR A 22 22.85 -19.47 -62.59
C TYR A 22 22.80 -20.47 -61.43
N ILE A 23 23.90 -21.17 -61.15
CA ILE A 23 24.00 -22.11 -60.03
C ILE A 23 23.87 -21.37 -58.69
N SER A 24 24.54 -20.22 -58.55
CA SER A 24 24.46 -19.37 -57.36
C SER A 24 23.02 -18.86 -57.14
N TYR A 25 22.35 -18.40 -58.19
CA TYR A 25 20.95 -17.99 -58.14
C TYR A 25 20.02 -19.14 -57.72
N ARG A 26 20.22 -20.34 -58.27
CA ARG A 26 19.44 -21.53 -57.93
C ARG A 26 19.70 -22.00 -56.50
N SER A 27 20.94 -21.92 -56.03
CA SER A 27 21.34 -22.34 -54.69
C SER A 27 20.96 -21.31 -53.61
N ASN A 28 20.86 -20.02 -53.97
CA ASN A 28 20.49 -18.93 -53.06
C ASN A 28 18.97 -18.78 -52.90
N LYS A 29 18.18 -19.56 -53.65
CA LYS A 29 16.73 -19.66 -53.45
C LYS A 29 16.50 -20.50 -52.19
N LYS A 30 16.46 -19.84 -51.02
CA LYS A 30 16.07 -20.46 -49.75
C LYS A 30 14.86 -21.37 -49.97
N THR A 31 14.95 -22.62 -49.55
CA THR A 31 13.86 -23.58 -49.73
C THR A 31 12.67 -23.11 -48.88
N ALA A 32 11.44 -23.25 -49.39
CA ALA A 32 10.24 -22.88 -48.63
C ALA A 32 10.24 -23.49 -47.21
N HIS A 33 10.81 -24.68 -47.06
CA HIS A 33 11.00 -25.36 -45.79
C HIS A 33 11.87 -24.59 -44.78
N ASP A 34 12.99 -24.01 -45.23
CA ASP A 34 13.89 -23.24 -44.35
C ASP A 34 13.24 -21.94 -43.88
N ILE A 35 12.48 -21.29 -44.77
CA ILE A 35 11.70 -20.09 -44.44
C ILE A 35 10.61 -20.43 -43.42
N HIS A 36 9.92 -21.57 -43.59
CA HIS A 36 8.92 -22.04 -42.63
C HIS A 36 9.55 -22.39 -41.27
N LEU A 37 10.72 -23.02 -41.25
CA LEU A 37 11.43 -23.36 -40.01
C LEU A 37 11.89 -22.11 -39.26
N GLU A 38 12.45 -21.12 -39.97
CA GLU A 38 12.82 -19.81 -39.39
C GLU A 38 11.59 -19.08 -38.82
N LEU A 39 10.46 -19.12 -39.53
CA LEU A 39 9.20 -18.53 -39.07
C LEU A 39 8.65 -19.23 -37.82
N GLU A 40 8.65 -20.56 -37.79
CA GLU A 40 8.16 -21.34 -36.64
C GLU A 40 9.04 -21.11 -35.41
N LYS A 41 10.36 -21.05 -35.59
CA LYS A 41 11.30 -20.72 -34.52
C LYS A 41 11.08 -19.31 -33.98
N SER A 42 10.95 -18.33 -34.88
CA SER A 42 10.66 -16.94 -34.51
C SER A 42 9.33 -16.79 -33.77
N LEU A 43 8.29 -17.50 -34.23
CA LEU A 43 6.97 -17.49 -33.59
C LEU A 43 7.03 -18.10 -32.18
N LYS A 44 7.75 -19.22 -32.03
CA LYS A 44 7.96 -19.86 -30.72
C LYS A 44 8.79 -18.99 -29.75
N GLU A 45 9.80 -18.29 -30.25
CA GLU A 45 10.57 -17.32 -29.45
C GLU A 45 9.70 -16.15 -28.99
N LYS A 46 8.85 -15.61 -29.89
CA LYS A 46 7.88 -14.55 -29.54
C LYS A 46 6.83 -15.02 -28.53
N ASP A 47 6.34 -16.24 -28.65
CA ASP A 47 5.41 -16.84 -27.70
C ASP A 47 6.06 -17.06 -26.33
N ALA A 48 7.33 -17.48 -26.30
CA ALA A 48 8.10 -17.60 -25.06
C ALA A 48 8.34 -16.23 -24.39
N ASP A 49 8.68 -15.20 -25.17
CA ASP A 49 8.87 -13.84 -24.66
C ASP A 49 7.57 -13.25 -24.10
N THR A 50 6.45 -13.43 -24.81
CA THR A 50 5.14 -12.93 -24.38
C THR A 50 4.64 -13.65 -23.13
N THR A 51 4.79 -14.98 -23.04
CA THR A 51 4.44 -15.73 -21.83
C THR A 51 5.31 -15.34 -20.63
N GLN A 52 6.61 -15.11 -20.84
CA GLN A 52 7.50 -14.60 -19.79
C GLN A 52 7.09 -13.19 -19.35
N MET A 53 6.72 -12.32 -20.28
CA MET A 53 6.26 -10.96 -19.98
C MET A 53 4.94 -10.98 -19.21
N LEU A 54 3.97 -11.83 -19.61
CA LEU A 54 2.71 -12.02 -18.89
C LEU A 54 2.95 -12.55 -17.47
N ALA A 55 3.88 -13.48 -17.28
CA ALA A 55 4.24 -13.98 -15.96
C ALA A 55 4.80 -12.87 -15.06
N LYS A 56 5.66 -12.00 -15.61
CA LYS A 56 6.19 -10.82 -14.89
C LYS A 56 5.08 -9.83 -14.51
N ILE A 57 4.20 -9.49 -15.46
CA ILE A 57 3.07 -8.59 -15.21
C ILE A 57 2.16 -9.17 -14.13
N ASN A 58 1.88 -10.46 -14.17
CA ASN A 58 1.04 -11.11 -13.17
C ASN A 58 1.68 -11.11 -11.78
N ALA A 59 2.98 -11.39 -11.69
CA ALA A 59 3.72 -11.33 -10.43
C ALA A 59 3.76 -9.90 -9.85
N GLU A 60 3.94 -8.88 -10.70
CA GLU A 60 3.91 -7.49 -10.28
C GLU A 60 2.50 -7.06 -9.82
N LEU A 61 1.45 -7.48 -10.53
CA LEU A 61 0.07 -7.25 -10.13
C LEU A 61 -0.25 -7.90 -8.78
N GLU A 62 0.21 -9.13 -8.55
CA GLU A 62 0.02 -9.83 -7.28
C GLU A 62 0.79 -9.15 -6.15
N SER A 63 2.01 -8.69 -6.41
CA SER A 63 2.80 -7.87 -5.49
C SER A 63 2.06 -6.57 -5.13
N GLN A 64 1.49 -5.87 -6.11
CA GLN A 64 0.70 -4.65 -5.87
C GLN A 64 -0.56 -4.94 -5.05
N LYS A 65 -1.27 -6.05 -5.32
CA LYS A 65 -2.42 -6.49 -4.51
C LYS A 65 -2.04 -6.75 -3.07
N GLN A 66 -0.90 -7.42 -2.84
CA GLN A 66 -0.39 -7.63 -1.49
C GLN A 66 -0.12 -6.29 -0.81
N ILE A 67 0.63 -5.37 -1.43
CA ILE A 67 0.91 -4.04 -0.85
C ILE A 67 -0.39 -3.29 -0.50
N SER A 68 -1.39 -3.31 -1.38
CA SER A 68 -2.69 -2.70 -1.11
C SER A 68 -3.42 -3.38 0.05
N SER A 69 -3.34 -4.70 0.16
CA SER A 69 -3.86 -5.45 1.31
C SER A 69 -3.16 -5.03 2.60
N TRP A 70 -1.83 -4.90 2.59
CA TRP A 70 -1.04 -4.44 3.73
C TRP A 70 -1.45 -3.03 4.16
N GLN A 71 -1.57 -2.09 3.20
CA GLN A 71 -2.01 -0.71 3.45
C GLN A 71 -3.43 -0.65 4.04
N ASN A 72 -4.36 -1.49 3.56
CA ASN A 72 -5.73 -1.53 4.08
C ASN A 72 -5.86 -2.30 5.39
N SER A 73 -4.89 -3.16 5.73
CA SER A 73 -4.86 -3.93 6.97
C SER A 73 -4.21 -3.17 8.14
N LEU A 74 -3.50 -2.07 7.87
CA LEU A 74 -3.00 -1.19 8.91
C LEU A 74 -4.20 -0.52 9.61
N PRO A 75 -4.22 -0.46 10.96
CA PRO A 75 -5.35 0.08 11.70
C PRO A 75 -5.66 1.50 11.25
N ARG A 76 -6.89 1.74 10.75
CA ARG A 76 -7.41 3.09 10.46
C ARG A 76 -7.62 3.95 11.72
N THR A 77 -7.11 3.52 12.88
CA THR A 77 -7.18 4.28 14.13
C THR A 77 -6.61 5.68 13.96
N ASP A 78 -5.58 5.85 13.12
CA ASP A 78 -5.00 7.17 12.85
C ASP A 78 -6.01 8.10 12.14
N GLN A 79 -6.82 7.59 11.20
CA GLN A 79 -7.84 8.40 10.51
C GLN A 79 -8.94 8.90 11.45
N TYR A 80 -9.40 8.04 12.37
CA TYR A 80 -10.40 8.44 13.35
C TYR A 80 -9.85 9.45 14.36
N VAL A 81 -8.58 9.32 14.76
CA VAL A 81 -7.92 10.28 15.65
C VAL A 81 -7.70 11.62 14.94
N ASP A 82 -7.29 11.59 13.68
CA ASP A 82 -7.14 12.78 12.83
C ASP A 82 -8.47 13.56 12.68
N GLU A 83 -9.60 12.84 12.49
CA GLU A 83 -10.94 13.45 12.37
C GLU A 83 -11.44 14.08 13.68
N ILE A 84 -11.13 13.49 14.83
CA ILE A 84 -11.56 13.95 16.16
C ILE A 84 -10.65 15.07 16.68
N GLY A 85 -9.38 15.07 16.26
CA GLY A 85 -8.31 15.92 16.74
C GLY A 85 -7.62 15.35 17.99
N ASP A 86 -6.28 15.35 17.95
CA ASP A 86 -5.41 14.76 18.97
C ASP A 86 -5.75 15.17 20.41
N ILE A 87 -6.10 16.45 20.62
CA ILE A 87 -6.38 16.99 21.95
C ILE A 87 -7.69 16.45 22.50
N ARG A 88 -8.75 16.39 21.68
CA ARG A 88 -10.07 15.88 22.10
C ARG A 88 -9.97 14.38 22.38
N TYR A 89 -9.37 13.63 21.46
CA TYR A 89 -9.16 12.20 21.63
C TYR A 89 -8.31 11.90 22.88
N GLY A 90 -7.17 12.60 23.04
CA GLY A 90 -6.29 12.43 24.19
C GLY A 90 -6.96 12.74 25.52
N ASN A 91 -7.72 13.84 25.59
CA ASN A 91 -8.47 14.19 26.79
C ASN A 91 -9.53 13.12 27.11
N ILE A 92 -10.35 12.71 26.14
CA ILE A 92 -11.41 11.71 26.37
C ILE A 92 -10.82 10.35 26.73
N ALA A 93 -9.83 9.86 25.99
CA ALA A 93 -9.22 8.55 26.28
C ALA A 93 -8.60 8.52 27.68
N GLY A 94 -7.96 9.62 28.09
CA GLY A 94 -7.35 9.76 29.42
C GLY A 94 -8.34 9.89 30.58
N LEU A 95 -9.58 10.35 30.32
CA LEU A 95 -10.60 10.54 31.36
C LEU A 95 -10.96 9.22 32.07
N THR A 96 -10.95 8.10 31.37
CA THR A 96 -11.32 6.80 31.95
C THR A 96 -10.37 6.44 33.10
N ASP A 97 -9.06 6.47 32.84
CA ASP A 97 -8.02 6.17 33.85
C ASP A 97 -7.99 7.23 34.96
N LEU A 98 -8.14 8.51 34.61
CA LEU A 98 -8.22 9.59 35.59
C LEU A 98 -9.40 9.40 36.55
N THR A 99 -10.59 9.13 36.01
CA THR A 99 -11.82 8.95 36.80
C THR A 99 -11.65 7.82 37.79
N GLN A 100 -11.05 6.71 37.37
CA GLN A 100 -10.78 5.58 38.25
C GLN A 100 -9.76 5.92 39.34
N LYS A 101 -8.63 6.54 38.98
CA LYS A 101 -7.57 6.92 39.93
C LYS A 101 -8.07 7.90 40.99
N VAL A 102 -8.80 8.93 40.59
CA VAL A 102 -9.35 9.93 41.51
C VAL A 102 -10.43 9.31 42.40
N SER A 103 -11.32 8.48 41.83
CA SER A 103 -12.32 7.75 42.63
C SER A 103 -11.65 6.88 43.70
N CYS A 104 -10.64 6.10 43.32
CA CYS A 104 -9.89 5.28 44.27
C CYS A 104 -9.12 6.11 45.30
N TYR A 105 -8.59 7.27 44.92
CA TYR A 105 -7.88 8.16 45.84
C TYR A 105 -8.82 8.72 46.93
N ILE A 106 -10.02 9.16 46.54
CA ILE A 106 -11.05 9.66 47.46
C ILE A 106 -11.58 8.54 48.36
N GLU A 107 -11.75 7.32 47.85
CA GLU A 107 -12.27 6.20 48.66
C GLU A 107 -11.26 5.66 49.67
N ARG A 108 -9.96 5.79 49.38
CA ARG A 108 -8.89 5.24 50.23
C ARG A 108 -8.40 6.21 51.29
N ASN A 109 -8.58 7.51 51.08
CA ASN A 109 -8.08 8.55 51.97
C ASN A 109 -9.26 9.34 52.53
N ASP A 110 -9.24 9.62 53.83
CA ASP A 110 -10.15 10.58 54.43
C ASP A 110 -9.64 11.99 54.09
N LEU A 111 -10.17 12.58 53.02
CA LEU A 111 -9.65 13.82 52.46
C LEU A 111 -10.22 15.03 53.21
N PRO A 112 -9.38 16.00 53.60
CA PRO A 112 -9.88 17.26 54.12
C PRO A 112 -10.63 18.04 53.04
N LEU A 113 -11.64 18.82 53.45
CA LEU A 113 -12.52 19.60 52.56
C LEU A 113 -11.74 20.41 51.51
N LYS A 114 -10.63 21.03 51.93
CA LYS A 114 -9.78 21.85 51.05
C LYS A 114 -9.15 21.04 49.91
N GLU A 115 -8.67 19.82 50.19
CA GLU A 115 -8.11 18.96 49.13
C GLU A 115 -9.19 18.49 48.16
N LEU A 116 -10.41 18.27 48.67
CA LEU A 116 -11.55 17.90 47.85
C LEU A 116 -11.97 19.03 46.89
N GLU A 117 -12.00 20.28 47.38
CA GLU A 117 -12.22 21.49 46.57
C GLU A 117 -11.11 21.70 45.53
N ASP A 118 -9.85 21.49 45.92
CA ASP A 118 -8.70 21.59 45.02
C ASP A 118 -8.79 20.55 43.89
N ILE A 119 -9.14 19.30 44.21
CA ILE A 119 -9.37 18.23 43.22
C ILE A 119 -10.52 18.61 42.28
N HIS A 120 -11.66 19.05 42.82
CA HIS A 120 -12.80 19.49 41.99
C HIS A 120 -12.40 20.61 41.01
N THR A 121 -11.67 21.61 41.51
CA THR A 121 -11.18 22.73 40.71
C THR A 121 -10.20 22.27 39.62
N MET A 122 -9.33 21.28 39.89
CA MET A 122 -8.44 20.72 38.88
C MET A 122 -9.21 19.94 37.80
N LEU A 123 -10.22 19.16 38.18
CA LEU A 123 -11.03 18.39 37.25
C LEU A 123 -11.84 19.28 36.30
N LEU A 124 -12.34 20.43 36.78
CA LEU A 124 -13.06 21.40 35.96
C LEU A 124 -12.20 22.10 34.90
N LYS A 125 -10.86 22.06 35.01
CA LYS A 125 -9.95 22.63 34.00
C LYS A 125 -9.83 21.75 32.76
N ILE A 126 -10.32 20.51 32.79
CA ILE A 126 -10.25 19.60 31.65
C ILE A 126 -11.22 20.08 30.58
N LYS A 127 -10.71 20.29 29.36
CA LYS A 127 -11.54 20.67 28.22
C LYS A 127 -12.31 19.46 27.72
N LEU A 128 -13.63 19.49 27.89
CA LEU A 128 -14.56 18.47 27.41
C LEU A 128 -15.27 18.96 26.14
N PRO A 129 -15.62 18.05 25.21
CA PRO A 129 -16.34 18.38 23.98
C PRO A 129 -17.84 18.61 24.24
N ILE A 130 -18.19 19.42 25.24
CA ILE A 130 -19.60 19.70 25.59
C ILE A 130 -20.21 20.70 24.60
N ASP A 131 -19.40 21.61 24.07
CA ASP A 131 -19.82 22.67 23.14
C ASP A 131 -19.65 22.28 21.66
N GLU A 132 -19.13 21.08 21.39
CA GLU A 132 -18.92 20.58 20.03
C GLU A 132 -20.25 20.18 19.38
N PRO A 133 -20.46 20.44 18.07
CA PRO A 133 -21.71 20.14 17.38
C PRO A 133 -22.01 18.64 17.27
N GLU A 134 -20.97 17.81 17.36
CA GLU A 134 -21.05 16.36 17.24
C GLU A 134 -20.40 15.68 18.44
N LEU A 135 -21.12 14.69 18.98
CA LEU A 135 -20.66 13.84 20.07
C LEU A 135 -20.47 12.42 19.55
N TYR A 136 -19.28 11.85 19.74
CA TYR A 136 -18.96 10.53 19.22
C TYR A 136 -19.45 9.43 20.19
N PRO A 137 -19.89 8.26 19.68
CA PRO A 137 -20.47 7.21 20.52
C PRO A 137 -19.57 6.71 21.66
N PHE A 138 -18.25 6.66 21.45
CA PHE A 138 -17.31 6.19 22.48
C PHE A 138 -17.10 7.21 23.62
N GLU A 139 -17.37 8.50 23.38
CA GLU A 139 -17.19 9.56 24.38
C GLU A 139 -18.31 9.56 25.41
N ILE A 140 -19.52 9.18 25.00
CA ILE A 140 -20.74 9.18 25.83
C ILE A 140 -20.54 8.45 27.17
N PRO A 141 -20.14 7.16 27.21
CA PRO A 141 -19.98 6.46 28.48
C PRO A 141 -18.89 7.09 29.36
N ILE A 142 -17.78 7.54 28.75
CA ILE A 142 -16.64 8.14 29.46
C ILE A 142 -17.07 9.45 30.13
N LEU A 143 -17.80 10.30 29.40
CA LEU A 143 -18.31 11.57 29.92
C LEU A 143 -19.34 11.37 31.03
N ILE A 144 -20.20 10.35 30.92
CA ILE A 144 -21.18 10.02 31.96
C ILE A 144 -20.46 9.63 33.25
N ASP A 145 -19.44 8.78 33.17
CA ASP A 145 -18.71 8.33 34.36
C ASP A 145 -17.89 9.46 34.99
N PHE A 146 -17.28 10.32 34.18
CA PHE A 146 -16.62 11.53 34.68
C PHE A 146 -17.59 12.47 35.40
N ARG A 147 -18.79 12.69 34.83
CA ARG A 147 -19.84 13.52 35.48
C ARG A 147 -20.32 12.92 36.79
N LYS A 148 -20.45 11.59 36.89
CA LYS A 148 -20.79 10.92 38.16
C LYS A 148 -19.73 11.15 39.22
N LEU A 149 -18.44 11.11 38.85
CA LEU A 149 -17.35 11.42 39.78
C LEU A 149 -17.44 12.88 40.26
N LEU A 150 -17.62 13.84 39.35
CA LEU A 150 -17.78 15.25 39.73
C LEU A 150 -18.93 15.44 40.72
N TYR A 151 -20.10 14.86 40.42
CA TYR A 151 -21.26 14.93 41.30
C TYR A 151 -21.03 14.26 42.67
N LYS A 152 -20.26 13.17 42.72
CA LYS A 152 -19.87 12.52 43.98
C LYS A 152 -18.99 13.45 44.82
N ILE A 153 -18.03 14.12 44.19
CA ILE A 153 -17.15 15.09 44.84
C ILE A 153 -17.96 16.28 45.36
N GLU A 154 -18.83 16.86 44.55
CA GLU A 154 -19.71 17.97 44.94
C GLU A 154 -20.56 17.63 46.16
N LYS A 155 -21.17 16.44 46.19
CA LYS A 155 -21.91 15.97 47.37
C LYS A 155 -21.08 15.85 48.63
N MET A 156 -19.83 15.43 48.50
CA MET A 156 -18.90 15.32 49.62
C MET A 156 -18.42 16.70 50.11
N ILE A 157 -18.47 17.73 49.26
CA ILE A 157 -18.20 19.13 49.65
C ILE A 157 -19.44 19.74 50.32
N GLU A 158 -20.64 19.52 49.76
CA GLU A 158 -21.91 20.11 50.26
C GLU A 158 -22.40 19.50 51.58
N ILE A 159 -22.05 18.24 51.86
CA ILE A 159 -22.33 17.58 53.14
C ILE A 159 -21.04 17.66 53.96
N PRO A 160 -20.86 18.70 54.79
CA PRO A 160 -19.71 18.75 55.69
C PRO A 160 -19.82 17.59 56.67
N ASN A 161 -18.81 16.71 56.67
CA ASN A 161 -18.56 15.81 57.81
C ASN A 161 -18.26 16.63 59.07
#